data_AF-A0A927YEN3-F1
#
_entry.id   AF-A0A927YEN3-F1
#
_cell.length_a   1.000
_cell.length_b   1.000
_cell.length_c   1.000
_cell.angle_alpha   90.00
_cell.angle_beta   90.00
_cell.angle_gamma   90.00
#
_symmetry.space_group_name_H-M   'P 1'
#
loop_
_entity.id
_entity.type
_entity.pdbx_description
1 polymer ?
#
loop_
_entity_poly.entity_id
_entity_poly.type
_entity_poly.pdbx_seq_one_letter_code
_entity_poly.pdbx_strand_id
1 'polypeptide(L)'
;MKKVSGLYIFSYVFAVLLLSALAGILLGGYTGNPEAFIGFFIMTLFLLGITVFVWFFTSSNAISDSIMKKTVKKYEGSYGFVACRTFTAYNAILKVDVPTGRIAFISWLNPFEFQVISAAEIENVTSSYVGGPFGGTNYVYFQFFHKGKKFRIPTFVAIKAMYRLDSVQVLEGVSKADAYAELLNQAKENAIRLGVR
;
A
#
# COMPACT_ATOMS: atom_id res chain seq x y z
N MET A 1 -5.17 -2.57 12.76
CA MET A 1 -4.94 -2.30 11.33
C MET A 1 -4.32 -3.50 10.63
N LYS A 2 -4.89 -3.88 9.49
CA LYS A 2 -4.47 -4.93 8.57
C LYS A 2 -3.82 -4.29 7.36
N LYS A 3 -2.53 -4.58 7.17
CA LYS A 3 -1.75 -4.14 6.01
C LYS A 3 -2.02 -4.98 4.76
N VAL A 4 -2.29 -6.27 4.95
CA VAL A 4 -2.42 -7.25 3.88
C VAL A 4 -3.74 -8.00 4.05
N SER A 5 -4.50 -8.11 2.96
CA SER A 5 -5.64 -9.01 2.84
C SER A 5 -5.20 -10.23 2.06
N GLY A 6 -5.10 -11.38 2.73
CA GLY A 6 -4.80 -12.65 2.08
C GLY A 6 -5.84 -12.97 1.00
N LEU A 7 -7.12 -12.71 1.29
CA LEU A 7 -8.22 -12.90 0.34
C LEU A 7 -8.01 -12.06 -0.93
N TYR A 8 -7.55 -10.81 -0.82
CA TYR A 8 -7.26 -9.97 -1.97
C TYR A 8 -6.15 -10.59 -2.84
N ILE A 9 -5.03 -10.96 -2.21
CA ILE A 9 -3.90 -11.57 -2.93
C ILE A 9 -4.32 -12.90 -3.58
N PHE A 10 -5.01 -13.78 -2.85
CA PHE A 10 -5.51 -15.04 -3.38
C PHE A 10 -6.49 -14.83 -4.52
N SER A 11 -7.43 -13.88 -4.39
CA SER A 11 -8.40 -13.58 -5.46
C SER A 11 -7.72 -13.06 -6.72
N TYR A 12 -6.66 -12.26 -6.58
CA TYR A 12 -5.88 -11.75 -7.71
C TYR A 12 -5.15 -12.89 -8.43
N VAL A 13 -4.41 -13.73 -7.67
CA VAL A 13 -3.70 -14.89 -8.23
C VAL A 13 -4.67 -15.88 -8.86
N PHE A 14 -5.81 -16.13 -8.22
CA PHE A 14 -6.83 -17.05 -8.71
C PHE A 14 -7.49 -16.55 -10.01
N ALA A 15 -7.87 -15.27 -10.07
CA ALA A 15 -8.43 -14.67 -11.28
C ALA A 15 -7.49 -14.81 -12.48
N VAL A 16 -6.19 -14.71 -12.23
CA VAL A 16 -5.16 -14.87 -13.26
C VAL A 16 -5.02 -16.31 -13.70
N LEU A 17 -4.96 -17.25 -12.75
CA LEU A 17 -4.87 -18.67 -13.09
C LEU A 17 -6.07 -19.10 -13.94
N LEU A 18 -7.27 -18.59 -13.61
CA LEU A 18 -8.47 -18.78 -14.43
C LEU A 18 -8.30 -18.22 -15.84
N LEU A 19 -7.85 -16.96 -15.99
CA LEU A 19 -7.61 -16.36 -17.31
C LEU A 19 -6.58 -17.15 -18.13
N SER A 20 -5.53 -17.64 -17.46
CA SER A 20 -4.47 -18.43 -18.09
C SER A 20 -4.97 -19.79 -18.56
N ALA A 21 -5.77 -20.47 -17.73
CA ALA A 21 -6.40 -21.73 -18.09
C ALA A 21 -7.37 -21.55 -19.26
N LEU A 22 -8.21 -20.49 -19.25
CA LEU A 22 -9.12 -20.18 -20.34
C LEU A 22 -8.38 -19.92 -21.65
N ALA A 23 -7.30 -19.14 -21.63
CA ALA A 23 -6.46 -18.92 -22.80
C ALA A 23 -5.85 -20.22 -23.34
N GLY A 24 -5.34 -21.07 -22.45
CA GLY A 24 -4.79 -22.39 -22.81
C GLY A 24 -5.83 -23.30 -23.46
N ILE A 25 -7.06 -23.33 -22.93
CA ILE A 25 -8.17 -24.11 -23.50
C ILE A 25 -8.55 -23.61 -24.88
N LEU A 26 -8.65 -22.29 -25.08
CA LEU A 26 -9.00 -21.70 -26.37
C LEU A 26 -7.94 -21.97 -27.44
N LEU A 27 -6.66 -21.77 -27.10
CA LEU A 27 -5.53 -21.98 -28.01
C LEU A 27 -5.33 -23.47 -28.33
N GLY A 28 -5.40 -24.33 -27.31
CA GLY A 28 -5.31 -25.78 -27.50
C GLY A 28 -6.50 -26.33 -28.28
N GLY A 29 -7.71 -25.87 -27.98
CA GLY A 29 -8.94 -26.32 -28.62
C GLY A 29 -8.99 -26.00 -30.12
N TYR A 30 -8.35 -24.90 -30.54
CA TYR A 30 -8.22 -24.55 -31.95
C TYR A 30 -7.41 -25.56 -32.77
N THR A 31 -6.48 -26.29 -32.15
CA THR A 31 -5.58 -27.22 -32.86
C THR A 31 -6.22 -28.56 -33.21
N GLY A 32 -7.31 -28.95 -32.54
CA GLY A 32 -7.99 -30.23 -32.76
C GLY A 32 -7.17 -31.50 -32.42
N ASN A 33 -5.93 -31.35 -31.97
CA ASN A 33 -5.03 -32.45 -31.62
C ASN A 33 -4.84 -32.54 -30.08
N PRO A 34 -5.15 -33.69 -29.45
CA PRO A 34 -5.04 -33.86 -28.00
C PRO A 34 -3.65 -33.64 -27.41
N GLU A 35 -2.58 -34.02 -28.13
CA GLU A 35 -1.20 -33.83 -27.65
C GLU A 35 -0.77 -32.37 -27.72
N ALA A 36 -1.15 -31.69 -28.81
CA ALA A 36 -0.94 -30.26 -28.96
C ALA A 36 -1.73 -29.48 -27.90
N PHE A 37 -2.98 -29.88 -27.60
CA PHE A 37 -3.81 -29.28 -26.56
C PHE A 37 -3.11 -29.27 -25.20
N ILE A 38 -2.57 -30.42 -24.76
CA ILE A 38 -1.88 -30.54 -23.48
C ILE A 38 -0.62 -29.66 -23.46
N GLY A 39 0.16 -29.67 -24.55
CA GLY A 39 1.35 -28.83 -24.69
C GLY A 39 1.05 -27.34 -24.60
N PHE A 40 0.06 -26.86 -25.35
CA PHE A 40 -0.37 -25.45 -25.32
C PHE A 40 -0.95 -25.06 -23.96
N PHE A 41 -1.72 -25.93 -23.30
CA PHE A 41 -2.28 -25.66 -21.99
C PHE A 41 -1.19 -25.45 -20.92
N ILE A 42 -0.21 -26.37 -20.85
CA ILE A 42 0.90 -26.30 -19.89
C ILE A 42 1.78 -25.07 -20.17
N MET A 43 2.12 -24.84 -21.43
CA MET A 43 2.94 -23.69 -21.83
C MET A 43 2.25 -22.36 -21.48
N THR A 44 0.95 -22.26 -21.73
CA THR A 44 0.17 -21.04 -21.44
C THR A 44 0.07 -20.78 -19.94
N LEU A 45 -0.16 -21.82 -19.13
CA LEU A 45 -0.13 -21.69 -17.67
C LEU A 45 1.22 -21.20 -17.15
N PHE A 46 2.32 -21.73 -17.68
CA PHE A 46 3.67 -21.34 -17.26
C PHE A 46 4.02 -19.90 -17.66
N LEU A 47 3.82 -19.53 -18.93
CA LEU A 47 4.16 -18.20 -19.45
C LEU A 47 3.27 -17.10 -18.88
N LEU A 48 1.96 -17.32 -18.78
CA LEU A 48 1.06 -16.34 -18.17
C LEU A 48 1.22 -16.27 -16.66
N GLY A 49 1.51 -17.39 -15.99
CA GLY A 49 1.84 -17.40 -14.57
C GLY A 49 3.04 -16.50 -14.24
N ILE A 50 4.12 -16.61 -15.01
CA ILE A 50 5.31 -15.74 -14.84
C ILE A 50 4.98 -14.29 -15.19
N THR A 51 4.30 -14.07 -16.32
CA THR A 51 3.99 -12.71 -16.80
C THR A 51 3.13 -11.97 -15.78
N VAL A 52 2.14 -12.64 -15.18
CA VAL A 52 1.32 -12.04 -14.13
C VAL A 52 2.09 -11.87 -12.84
N PHE A 53 2.94 -12.83 -12.45
CA PHE A 53 3.77 -12.63 -11.27
C PHE A 53 4.56 -11.33 -11.39
N VAL A 54 5.19 -11.09 -12.54
CA VAL A 54 5.87 -9.82 -12.84
C VAL A 54 4.89 -8.64 -12.82
N TRP A 55 3.72 -8.78 -13.46
CA TRP A 55 2.69 -7.72 -13.52
C TRP A 55 2.12 -7.33 -12.16
N PHE A 56 2.00 -8.27 -11.23
CA PHE A 56 1.54 -8.02 -9.87
C PHE A 56 2.54 -7.16 -9.10
N PHE A 57 3.84 -7.23 -9.37
CA PHE A 57 4.82 -6.36 -8.72
C PHE A 57 4.97 -5.00 -9.42
N THR A 58 4.71 -4.91 -10.72
CA THR A 58 4.92 -3.68 -11.50
C THR A 58 3.67 -2.81 -11.65
N SER A 59 2.50 -3.40 -11.90
CA SER A 59 1.29 -2.69 -12.33
C SER A 59 0.14 -2.69 -11.32
N SER A 60 0.17 -3.57 -10.32
CA SER A 60 -0.86 -3.67 -9.28
C SER A 60 -1.08 -2.37 -8.49
N ASN A 61 -0.07 -1.51 -8.41
CA ASN A 61 -0.15 -0.24 -7.71
C ASN A 61 -1.18 0.70 -8.32
N ALA A 62 -1.31 0.75 -9.65
CA ALA A 62 -2.27 1.65 -10.32
C ALA A 62 -3.73 1.21 -10.09
N ILE A 63 -3.98 -0.11 -10.18
CA ILE A 63 -5.30 -0.70 -9.90
C ILE A 63 -5.65 -0.51 -8.43
N SER A 64 -4.71 -0.85 -7.53
CA SER A 64 -4.91 -0.74 -6.09
C SER A 64 -5.11 0.72 -5.66
N ASP A 65 -4.36 1.67 -6.20
CA ASP A 65 -4.52 3.10 -5.92
C ASP A 65 -5.91 3.61 -6.33
N SER A 66 -6.39 3.20 -7.51
CA SER A 66 -7.73 3.54 -7.97
C SER A 66 -8.82 2.98 -7.05
N ILE A 67 -8.66 1.73 -6.60
CA ILE A 67 -9.59 1.09 -5.67
C ILE A 67 -9.53 1.79 -4.30
N MET A 68 -8.33 2.06 -3.77
CA MET A 68 -8.13 2.75 -2.50
C MET A 68 -8.82 4.12 -2.49
N LYS A 69 -8.62 4.93 -3.54
CA LYS A 69 -9.26 6.25 -3.66
C LYS A 69 -10.79 6.15 -3.68
N LYS A 70 -11.35 5.17 -4.39
CA LYS A 70 -12.80 4.91 -4.41
C LYS A 70 -13.32 4.48 -3.03
N THR A 71 -12.59 3.58 -2.37
CA THR A 71 -12.91 3.09 -1.03
C THR A 71 -12.90 4.26 -0.04
N VAL A 72 -11.84 5.08 -0.04
CA VAL A 72 -11.73 6.27 0.81
C VAL A 72 -12.92 7.21 0.56
N LYS A 73 -13.21 7.58 -0.70
CA LYS A 73 -14.33 8.48 -1.02
C LYS A 73 -15.70 7.92 -0.59
N LYS A 74 -15.90 6.60 -0.70
CA LYS A 74 -17.13 5.94 -0.25
C LYS A 74 -17.32 6.06 1.27
N TYR A 75 -16.24 5.92 2.03
CA TYR A 75 -16.29 5.88 3.49
C TYR A 75 -16.07 7.25 4.16
N GLU A 76 -15.51 8.23 3.45
CA GLU A 76 -15.28 9.59 3.95
C GLU A 76 -16.54 10.23 4.53
N GLY A 77 -17.68 10.08 3.86
CA GLY A 77 -18.96 10.62 4.33
C GLY A 77 -19.55 9.88 5.53
N SER A 78 -19.12 8.65 5.81
CA SER A 78 -19.70 7.81 6.87
C SER A 78 -19.03 7.97 8.23
N TYR A 79 -17.75 8.35 8.26
CA TYR A 79 -16.96 8.38 9.50
C TYR A 79 -16.87 9.76 10.17
N GLY A 80 -17.51 10.80 9.60
CA GLY A 80 -17.66 12.11 10.24
C GLY A 80 -16.34 12.84 10.49
N PHE A 81 -15.37 12.65 9.61
CA PHE A 81 -14.07 13.31 9.66
C PHE A 81 -14.20 14.82 9.44
N VAL A 82 -13.84 15.64 10.44
CA VAL A 82 -14.15 17.08 10.46
C VAL A 82 -13.00 17.91 9.89
N ALA A 83 -11.76 17.63 10.30
CA ALA A 83 -10.57 18.37 9.88
C ALA A 83 -9.39 17.42 9.66
N CYS A 84 -9.48 16.63 8.59
CA CYS A 84 -8.48 15.62 8.28
C CYS A 84 -7.32 16.14 7.44
N ARG A 85 -6.09 15.80 7.84
CA ARG A 85 -4.96 15.77 6.92
C ARG A 85 -4.90 14.41 6.24
N THR A 86 -4.75 14.40 4.92
CA THR A 86 -4.67 13.18 4.12
C THR A 86 -3.26 13.02 3.57
N PHE A 87 -2.66 11.88 3.86
CA PHE A 87 -1.35 11.48 3.38
C PHE A 87 -1.52 10.36 2.37
N THR A 88 -1.24 10.67 1.11
CA THR A 88 -1.27 9.70 0.02
C THR A 88 0.16 9.32 -0.30
N ALA A 89 0.53 8.09 0.06
CA ALA A 89 1.81 7.50 -0.27
C ALA A 89 1.64 6.43 -1.35
N TYR A 90 2.74 6.03 -1.96
CA TYR A 90 2.75 4.99 -3.01
C TYR A 90 2.08 3.67 -2.59
N ASN A 91 2.21 3.28 -1.31
CA ASN A 91 1.75 1.99 -0.80
C ASN A 91 0.53 2.07 0.14
N ALA A 92 0.06 3.28 0.48
CA ALA A 92 -0.99 3.47 1.47
C ALA A 92 -1.56 4.89 1.43
N ILE A 93 -2.81 5.02 1.89
CA ILE A 93 -3.40 6.31 2.24
C ILE A 93 -3.64 6.31 3.75
N LEU A 94 -3.16 7.35 4.43
CA LEU A 94 -3.36 7.59 5.85
C LEU A 94 -4.08 8.93 6.02
N LYS A 95 -5.23 8.94 6.70
CA LYS A 95 -5.91 10.16 7.12
C LYS A 95 -5.76 10.32 8.62
N VAL A 96 -5.49 11.54 9.07
CA VAL A 96 -5.38 11.86 10.50
C VAL A 96 -6.32 13.01 10.83
N ASP A 97 -7.19 12.74 11.78
CA ASP A 97 -8.11 13.71 12.37
C ASP A 97 -7.59 14.07 13.76
N VAL A 98 -6.86 15.17 13.81
CA VAL A 98 -6.23 15.65 15.06
C VAL A 98 -7.28 16.06 16.10
N PRO A 99 -8.37 16.78 15.76
CA PRO A 99 -9.39 17.16 16.74
C PRO A 99 -10.08 15.97 17.42
N THR A 100 -10.41 14.92 16.66
CA THR A 100 -11.10 13.74 17.21
C THR A 100 -10.15 12.64 17.69
N GLY A 101 -8.85 12.79 17.44
CA GLY A 101 -7.83 11.80 17.83
C GLY A 101 -7.96 10.47 17.08
N ARG A 102 -8.48 10.48 15.85
CA ARG A 102 -8.70 9.28 15.04
C ARG A 102 -7.75 9.26 13.85
N ILE A 103 -7.31 8.06 13.48
CA ILE A 103 -6.59 7.85 12.24
C ILE A 103 -7.30 6.81 11.38
N ALA A 104 -7.25 7.01 10.07
CA ALA A 104 -7.78 6.06 9.11
C ALA A 104 -6.68 5.60 8.15
N PHE A 105 -6.60 4.31 7.90
CA PHE A 105 -5.56 3.71 7.10
C PHE A 105 -6.15 2.76 6.06
N ILE A 106 -5.57 2.81 4.87
CA ILE A 106 -5.83 1.86 3.80
C ILE A 106 -4.51 1.55 3.08
N SER A 107 -4.29 0.29 2.73
CA SER A 107 -3.06 -0.17 2.10
C SER A 107 -3.33 -0.72 0.71
N TRP A 108 -2.33 -0.65 -0.17
CA TRP A 108 -2.43 -1.20 -1.52
C TRP A 108 -2.66 -2.73 -1.52
N LEU A 109 -2.17 -3.45 -0.51
CA LEU A 109 -2.40 -4.89 -0.31
C LEU A 109 -3.70 -5.20 0.44
N ASN A 110 -4.47 -4.18 0.81
CA ASN A 110 -5.82 -4.31 1.37
C ASN A 110 -6.69 -3.10 0.93
N PRO A 111 -6.96 -2.95 -0.38
CA PRO A 111 -7.49 -1.70 -0.93
C PRO A 111 -9.01 -1.52 -0.73
N PHE A 112 -9.70 -2.51 -0.15
CA PHE A 112 -11.15 -2.50 0.08
C PHE A 112 -11.54 -2.17 1.52
N GLU A 113 -10.60 -2.20 2.46
CA GLU A 113 -10.87 -2.03 3.89
C GLU A 113 -10.29 -0.69 4.36
N PHE A 114 -11.18 0.31 4.50
CA PHE A 114 -10.84 1.58 5.13
C PHE A 114 -10.97 1.45 6.65
N GLN A 115 -9.84 1.46 7.33
CA GLN A 115 -9.77 1.07 8.74
C GLN A 115 -9.55 2.30 9.61
N VAL A 116 -10.51 2.61 10.47
CA VAL A 116 -10.42 3.71 11.44
C VAL A 116 -10.05 3.14 12.80
N ILE A 117 -9.06 3.74 13.46
CA ILE A 117 -8.65 3.40 14.83
C ILE A 117 -8.42 4.68 15.64
N SER A 118 -8.35 4.54 16.96
CA SER A 118 -7.88 5.63 17.82
C SER A 118 -6.37 5.84 17.61
N ALA A 119 -5.95 7.10 17.56
CA ALA A 119 -4.53 7.45 17.57
C ALA A 119 -3.84 7.03 18.88
N ALA A 120 -4.60 6.80 19.97
CA ALA A 120 -4.04 6.28 21.22
C ALA A 120 -3.44 4.87 21.07
N GLU A 121 -3.94 4.07 20.11
CA GLU A 121 -3.49 2.69 19.87
C GLU A 121 -2.16 2.60 19.07
N ILE A 122 -1.56 3.73 18.67
CA ILE A 122 -0.29 3.73 17.95
C ILE A 122 0.89 3.96 18.89
N GLU A 123 2.02 3.37 18.54
CA GLU A 123 3.25 3.35 19.32
C GLU A 123 4.45 3.74 18.45
N ASN A 124 5.53 4.24 19.07
CA ASN A 124 6.82 4.47 18.42
C ASN A 124 6.74 5.18 17.07
N VAL A 125 6.14 6.38 17.07
CA VAL A 125 6.06 7.24 15.88
C VAL A 125 7.42 7.87 15.64
N THR A 126 8.06 7.54 14.51
CA THR A 126 9.38 8.09 14.14
C THR A 126 9.49 8.33 12.64
N SER A 127 10.31 9.28 12.23
CA SER A 127 10.76 9.50 10.86
C SER A 127 12.16 8.90 10.67
N SER A 128 12.46 8.41 9.46
CA SER A 128 13.78 7.87 9.12
C SER A 128 13.93 7.71 7.60
N TYR A 129 15.09 7.25 7.16
CA TYR A 129 15.39 6.96 5.76
C TYR A 129 16.09 5.61 5.64
N VAL A 130 16.16 5.07 4.42
CA VAL A 130 16.97 3.88 4.11
C VAL A 130 18.30 4.36 3.56
N GLY A 131 19.37 4.11 4.30
CA GLY A 131 20.73 4.38 3.83
C GLY A 131 21.08 3.49 2.65
N GLY A 132 21.50 4.11 1.55
CA GLY A 132 22.07 3.43 0.40
C GLY A 132 23.60 3.39 0.45
N PRO A 133 24.23 2.64 -0.46
CA PRO A 133 25.68 2.70 -0.67
C PRO A 133 26.13 4.14 -0.95
N PHE A 134 27.35 4.46 -0.51
CA PHE A 134 27.98 5.79 -0.69
C PHE A 134 27.24 6.97 -0.01
N GLY A 135 26.43 6.70 1.01
CA GLY A 135 25.85 7.75 1.86
C GLY A 135 24.64 8.48 1.25
N GLY A 136 24.08 7.97 0.15
CA GLY A 136 22.82 8.46 -0.43
C GLY A 136 21.58 7.78 0.16
N THR A 137 20.41 8.26 -0.22
CA THR A 137 19.11 7.63 0.04
C THR A 137 18.22 7.74 -1.20
N ASN A 138 17.35 6.74 -1.38
CA ASN A 138 16.27 6.78 -2.35
C ASN A 138 14.90 6.62 -1.68
N TYR A 139 14.85 6.62 -0.35
CA TYR A 139 13.66 6.26 0.39
C TYR A 139 13.64 6.92 1.77
N VAL A 140 12.72 7.87 1.95
CA VAL A 140 12.44 8.54 3.24
C VAL A 140 11.01 8.19 3.65
N TYR A 141 10.81 7.96 4.93
CA TYR A 141 9.54 7.49 5.47
C TYR A 141 9.32 7.97 6.89
N PHE A 142 8.06 7.96 7.31
CA PHE A 142 7.73 7.86 8.72
C PHE A 142 7.13 6.48 9.01
N GLN A 143 7.22 6.07 10.26
CA GLN A 143 6.75 4.79 10.74
C GLN A 143 6.07 4.93 12.08
N PHE A 144 5.17 4.00 12.36
CA PHE A 144 4.57 3.81 13.67
C PHE A 144 4.25 2.33 13.84
N PHE A 145 3.98 1.93 15.06
CA PHE A 145 3.55 0.59 15.43
C PHE A 145 2.09 0.60 15.82
N HIS A 146 1.39 -0.48 15.52
CA HIS A 146 0.06 -0.71 16.03
C HIS A 146 -0.11 -2.21 16.26
N LYS A 147 -0.41 -2.60 17.51
CA LYS A 147 -0.50 -4.01 17.94
C LYS A 147 0.76 -4.81 17.55
N GLY A 148 1.94 -4.25 17.83
CA GLY A 148 3.25 -4.85 17.51
C GLY A 148 3.61 -4.90 16.02
N LYS A 149 2.72 -4.47 15.11
CA LYS A 149 2.99 -4.46 13.67
C LYS A 149 3.54 -3.10 13.23
N LYS A 150 4.61 -3.14 12.45
CA LYS A 150 5.27 -1.95 11.91
C LYS A 150 4.58 -1.45 10.63
N PHE A 151 4.17 -0.19 10.64
CA PHE A 151 3.63 0.52 9.47
C PHE A 151 4.66 1.54 9.02
N ARG A 152 5.01 1.49 7.73
CA ARG A 152 6.02 2.35 7.12
C ARG A 152 5.40 3.03 5.90
N ILE A 153 5.32 4.36 5.96
CA ILE A 153 4.67 5.18 4.96
C ILE A 153 5.73 6.11 4.35
N PRO A 154 6.05 5.94 3.06
CA PRO A 154 7.07 6.75 2.43
C PRO A 154 6.59 8.17 2.17
N THR A 155 7.47 9.14 2.38
CA THR A 155 7.30 10.55 2.01
C THR A 155 8.13 10.92 0.79
N PHE A 156 9.19 10.16 0.52
CA PHE A 156 10.01 10.27 -0.68
C PHE A 156 10.43 8.87 -1.15
N VAL A 157 10.24 8.61 -2.44
CA VAL A 157 10.72 7.39 -3.12
C VAL A 157 11.30 7.76 -4.47
N ALA A 158 12.56 7.39 -4.69
CA ALA A 158 13.22 7.49 -5.97
C ALA A 158 13.51 6.08 -6.52
N ILE A 159 12.93 5.76 -7.68
CA ILE A 159 13.08 4.44 -8.30
C ILE A 159 14.40 4.35 -9.08
N LYS A 160 14.85 5.45 -9.70
CA LYS A 160 15.93 5.45 -10.70
C LYS A 160 17.30 5.88 -10.17
N ALA A 161 17.36 6.61 -9.07
CA ALA A 161 18.59 7.21 -8.58
C ALA A 161 18.62 7.28 -7.06
N MET A 162 19.84 7.26 -6.49
CA MET A 162 20.08 7.64 -5.11
C MET A 162 20.46 9.11 -5.03
N TYR A 163 19.90 9.78 -4.05
CA TYR A 163 20.11 11.20 -3.81
C TYR A 163 20.97 11.37 -2.57
N ARG A 164 21.86 12.36 -2.59
CA ARG A 164 22.61 12.73 -1.40
C ARG A 164 21.66 13.26 -0.32
N LEU A 165 22.03 13.11 0.94
CA LEU A 165 21.20 13.56 2.07
C LEU A 165 20.98 15.08 2.09
N ASP A 166 21.90 15.85 1.51
CA ASP A 166 21.82 17.30 1.36
C ASP A 166 21.01 17.76 0.13
N SER A 167 20.47 16.82 -0.66
CA SER A 167 19.65 17.19 -1.82
C SER A 167 18.30 17.75 -1.38
N VAL A 168 17.82 18.77 -2.08
CA VAL A 168 16.55 19.44 -1.79
C VAL A 168 15.40 18.43 -1.70
N GLN A 169 15.35 17.44 -2.60
CA GLN A 169 14.30 16.44 -2.63
C GLN A 169 14.29 15.54 -1.38
N VAL A 170 15.49 15.18 -0.88
CA VAL A 170 15.62 14.37 0.34
C VAL A 170 15.24 15.20 1.56
N LEU A 171 15.73 16.45 1.64
CA LEU A 171 15.39 17.36 2.73
C LEU A 171 13.89 17.63 2.81
N GLU A 172 13.22 17.85 1.68
CA GLU A 172 11.75 17.95 1.63
C GLU A 172 11.06 16.66 2.10
N GLY A 173 11.59 15.49 1.70
CA GLY A 173 11.08 14.20 2.12
C GLY A 173 11.18 13.99 3.63
N VAL A 174 12.31 14.38 4.23
CA VAL A 174 12.57 14.33 5.68
C VAL A 174 11.65 15.32 6.40
N SER A 175 11.59 16.57 5.96
CA SER A 175 10.70 17.59 6.55
C SER A 175 9.23 17.15 6.54
N LYS A 176 8.76 16.54 5.44
CA LYS A 176 7.40 15.95 5.38
C LYS A 176 7.25 14.79 6.37
N ALA A 177 8.23 13.91 6.49
CA ALA A 177 8.18 12.78 7.41
C ALA A 177 8.11 13.24 8.87
N ASP A 178 8.90 14.25 9.24
CA ASP A 178 8.92 14.86 10.57
C ASP A 178 7.57 15.51 10.89
N ALA A 179 7.06 16.34 9.98
CA ALA A 179 5.75 16.98 10.14
C ALA A 179 4.62 15.97 10.30
N TYR A 180 4.68 14.83 9.61
CA TYR A 180 3.67 13.77 9.70
C TYR A 180 3.79 12.97 11.01
N ALA A 181 5.01 12.71 11.46
CA ALA A 181 5.26 12.10 12.76
C ALA A 181 4.74 12.99 13.90
N GLU A 182 5.01 14.29 13.83
CA GLU A 182 4.49 15.27 14.80
C GLU A 182 2.96 15.29 14.81
N LEU A 183 2.33 15.33 13.64
CA LEU A 183 0.87 15.36 13.53
C LEU A 183 0.21 14.10 14.11
N LEU A 184 0.84 12.92 13.94
CA LEU A 184 0.40 11.69 14.58
C LEU A 184 0.55 11.72 16.10
N ASN A 185 1.64 12.30 16.61
CA ASN A 185 1.82 12.47 18.06
C ASN A 185 0.76 13.42 18.64
N GLN A 186 0.47 14.54 17.96
CA GLN A 186 -0.60 15.46 18.37
C GLN A 186 -1.98 14.77 18.38
N ALA A 187 -2.29 13.98 17.34
CA ALA A 187 -3.52 13.20 17.29
C ALA A 187 -3.60 12.18 18.44
N LYS A 188 -2.48 11.53 18.77
CA LYS A 188 -2.38 10.59 19.88
C LYS A 188 -2.62 11.27 21.23
N GLU A 189 -1.97 12.40 21.48
CA GLU A 189 -2.17 13.18 22.70
C GLU A 189 -3.64 13.60 22.87
N ASN A 190 -4.26 14.09 21.79
CA ASN A 190 -5.67 14.43 21.80
C ASN A 190 -6.58 13.22 22.04
N ALA A 191 -6.28 12.07 21.43
CA ALA A 191 -7.04 10.84 21.66
C ALA A 191 -7.00 10.40 23.14
N ILE A 192 -5.82 10.48 23.75
CA ILE A 192 -5.63 10.19 25.18
C ILE A 192 -6.42 11.19 26.04
N ARG A 193 -6.31 12.48 25.75
CA ARG A 193 -7.02 13.55 26.47
C ARG A 193 -8.54 13.40 26.39
N LEU A 194 -9.06 13.02 25.23
CA LEU A 194 -10.49 12.85 24.98
C LEU A 194 -11.01 11.48 25.43
N GLY A 195 -10.15 10.57 25.90
CA GLY A 195 -10.53 9.21 26.28
C GLY A 195 -11.02 8.36 25.09
N VAL A 196 -10.63 8.71 23.86
CA VAL A 196 -11.01 7.99 22.65
C VAL A 196 -10.20 6.70 22.59
N ARG A 197 -10.85 5.57 22.85
CA ARG A 197 -10.29 4.23 22.72
C ARG A 197 -10.63 3.62 21.38
#